data_AF-A0A9J7AP10-F1
#
_entry.id   AF-A0A9J7AP10-F1
#
_cell.length_a   1.000
_cell.length_b   1.000
_cell.length_c   1.000
_cell.angle_alpha   90.00
_cell.angle_beta   90.00
_cell.angle_gamma   90.00
#
_symmetry.space_group_name_H-M   'P 1'
#
loop_
_entity.id
_entity.type
_entity.pdbx_description
1 polymer ?
#
loop_
_entity_poly.entity_id
_entity_poly.type
_entity_poly.pdbx_seq_one_letter_code
_entity_poly.pdbx_strand_id
1 'polypeptide(L)'
;MDVRTYGSHQTFHSAIARCLIPLALASFMSACGAVKTQRDFQTVLTEIAKEENTRRYADPEPFGPLEQRLILQKYHELVVGIDSLDGDEVAALKANKLYANTLTLKAIALWRLKNYDAVEQIRTEALSNSPDPRDNLFLLALPGLVANDQAAALINAETPKTIPEKISRYDAIESLVWSGRDAFEDSLSRMKSSKFAGEELETYFLISSLAGYTNLKNGYSDLIDETSFGVATTCTPRAVKADLENLRCDVHWKLKRLEEIIADSGIEDPDAEFAKWQNSTGITSLPPGCVKEVDVAKERETTCP
;
A
#
# COMPACT_ATOMS: atom_id res chain seq x y z
N MET A 1 77.88 29.59 -4.13
CA MET A 1 77.52 28.29 -4.72
C MET A 1 76.16 27.94 -4.15
N ASP A 2 75.09 28.23 -4.88
CA ASP A 2 73.71 27.90 -4.46
C ASP A 2 73.06 27.18 -5.64
N VAL A 3 72.93 25.86 -5.52
CA VAL A 3 72.24 25.01 -6.50
C VAL A 3 70.85 24.77 -5.97
N ARG A 4 69.86 25.49 -6.53
CA ARG A 4 68.44 25.25 -6.29
C ARG A 4 67.96 24.04 -7.09
N THR A 5 67.57 22.97 -6.41
CA THR A 5 66.81 21.85 -6.97
C THR A 5 65.31 22.13 -6.88
N TYR A 6 64.71 22.60 -7.97
CA TYR A 6 63.26 22.65 -8.18
C TYR A 6 62.95 21.89 -9.47
N GLY A 7 62.56 20.62 -9.37
CA GLY A 7 62.31 19.82 -10.57
C GLY A 7 61.87 18.38 -10.29
N SER A 8 60.74 18.18 -9.60
CA SER A 8 60.13 16.83 -9.54
C SER A 8 58.61 16.80 -9.29
N HIS A 9 57.93 17.91 -8.99
CA HIS A 9 56.51 17.86 -8.64
C HIS A 9 55.52 17.83 -9.82
N GLN A 10 55.91 18.16 -11.05
CA GLN A 10 54.96 18.26 -12.17
C GLN A 10 54.60 16.92 -12.84
N THR A 11 55.45 15.89 -12.76
CA THR A 11 55.17 14.60 -13.43
C THR A 11 54.21 13.71 -12.65
N PHE A 12 54.13 13.88 -11.33
CA PHE A 12 53.27 13.05 -10.46
C PHE A 12 51.77 13.36 -10.62
N HIS A 13 51.39 14.63 -10.83
CA HIS A 13 49.99 15.02 -11.02
C HIS A 13 49.41 14.55 -12.37
N SER A 14 50.25 14.44 -13.41
CA SER A 14 49.85 13.97 -14.75
C SER A 14 49.50 12.48 -14.77
N ALA A 15 50.23 11.65 -14.03
CA ALA A 15 49.98 10.21 -13.96
C ALA A 15 48.70 9.86 -13.20
N ILE A 16 48.40 10.59 -12.11
CA ILE A 16 47.17 10.40 -11.32
C ILE A 16 45.93 10.80 -12.13
N ALA A 17 45.98 11.92 -12.86
CA ALA A 17 44.86 12.37 -13.69
C ALA A 17 44.52 11.37 -14.83
N ARG A 18 45.53 10.71 -15.42
CA ARG A 18 45.33 9.74 -16.51
C ARG A 18 44.70 8.42 -16.06
N CYS A 19 44.79 8.06 -14.77
CA CYS A 19 44.14 6.87 -14.23
C CYS A 19 42.74 7.14 -13.66
N LEU A 20 42.51 8.34 -13.09
CA LEU A 20 41.22 8.67 -12.46
C LEU A 20 40.09 8.95 -13.46
N ILE A 21 40.40 9.59 -14.59
CA ILE A 21 39.39 9.93 -15.62
C ILE A 21 38.72 8.68 -16.23
N PRO A 22 39.44 7.65 -16.70
CA PRO A 22 38.78 6.46 -17.26
C PRO A 22 38.01 5.65 -16.19
N LEU A 23 38.46 5.64 -14.93
CA LEU A 23 37.76 4.98 -13.83
C LEU A 23 36.43 5.69 -13.50
N ALA A 24 36.43 7.02 -13.49
CA ALA A 24 35.22 7.81 -13.30
C ALA A 24 34.23 7.64 -14.46
N LEU A 25 34.72 7.56 -15.71
CA LEU A 25 33.88 7.38 -16.88
C LEU A 25 33.23 5.98 -16.93
N ALA A 26 34.01 4.94 -16.60
CA ALA A 26 33.49 3.56 -16.54
C ALA A 26 32.39 3.41 -15.48
N SER A 27 32.57 4.05 -14.32
CA SER A 27 31.56 4.06 -13.24
C SER A 27 30.27 4.79 -13.63
N PHE A 28 30.38 5.80 -14.49
CA PHE A 28 29.21 6.56 -14.99
C PHE A 28 28.36 5.74 -15.97
N MET A 29 29.00 4.93 -16.83
CA MET A 29 28.27 4.11 -17.81
C MET A 29 27.49 2.96 -17.17
N SER A 30 28.02 2.32 -16.13
CA SER A 30 27.31 1.28 -15.38
C SER A 30 26.09 1.82 -14.60
N ALA A 31 26.17 3.06 -14.10
CA ALA A 31 25.06 3.71 -13.40
C ALA A 31 23.86 3.98 -14.32
N CYS A 32 24.10 4.35 -15.59
CA CYS A 32 23.05 4.61 -16.55
C CYS A 32 22.20 3.37 -16.87
N GLY A 33 22.79 2.18 -16.89
CA GLY A 33 22.08 0.91 -17.13
C GLY A 33 21.07 0.61 -16.02
N ALA A 34 21.52 0.60 -14.77
CA ALA A 34 20.67 0.31 -13.61
C ALA A 34 19.50 1.28 -13.46
N VAL A 35 19.73 2.58 -13.65
CA VAL A 35 18.67 3.61 -13.61
C VAL A 35 17.65 3.40 -14.73
N LYS A 36 18.10 3.05 -15.94
CA LYS A 36 17.21 2.76 -17.06
C LYS A 36 16.35 1.53 -16.77
N THR A 37 16.95 0.41 -16.35
CA THR A 37 16.22 -0.83 -16.04
C THR A 37 15.16 -0.61 -14.96
N GLN A 38 15.52 0.10 -13.89
CA GLN A 38 14.57 0.42 -12.82
C GLN A 38 13.40 1.30 -13.32
N ARG A 39 13.70 2.32 -14.14
CA ARG A 39 12.68 3.17 -14.76
C ARG A 39 11.77 2.38 -15.70
N ASP A 40 12.32 1.44 -16.47
CA ASP A 40 11.56 0.59 -17.39
C ASP A 40 10.54 -0.25 -16.58
N PHE A 41 10.93 -0.85 -15.46
CA PHE A 41 10.01 -1.57 -14.57
C PHE A 41 8.94 -0.65 -13.95
N GLN A 42 9.30 0.54 -13.49
CA GLN A 42 8.33 1.52 -12.97
C GLN A 42 7.30 1.93 -14.03
N THR A 43 7.77 2.14 -15.25
CA THR A 43 6.92 2.51 -16.39
C THR A 43 5.92 1.40 -16.67
N VAL A 44 6.40 0.16 -16.79
CA VAL A 44 5.53 -1.01 -16.98
C VAL A 44 4.50 -1.13 -15.87
N LEU A 45 4.91 -1.05 -14.59
CA LEU A 45 3.96 -1.14 -13.47
C LEU A 45 2.89 -0.04 -13.53
N THR A 46 3.30 1.19 -13.83
CA THR A 46 2.40 2.36 -13.93
C THR A 46 1.40 2.19 -15.06
N GLU A 47 1.84 1.70 -16.22
CA GLU A 47 0.98 1.42 -17.37
C GLU A 47 -0.05 0.33 -17.04
N ILE A 48 0.37 -0.78 -16.40
CA ILE A 48 -0.53 -1.85 -15.97
C ILE A 48 -1.56 -1.32 -14.98
N ALA A 49 -1.12 -0.56 -13.96
CA ALA A 49 -2.01 -0.01 -12.94
C ALA A 49 -3.00 1.00 -13.54
N LYS A 50 -2.55 1.82 -14.49
CA LYS A 50 -3.42 2.76 -15.22
C LYS A 50 -4.48 2.01 -16.00
N GLU A 51 -4.09 1.02 -16.80
CA GLU A 51 -5.01 0.18 -17.57
C GLU A 51 -6.03 -0.49 -16.67
N GLU A 52 -5.58 -1.08 -15.56
CA GLU A 52 -6.47 -1.70 -14.58
C GLU A 52 -7.48 -0.71 -13.99
N ASN A 53 -7.03 0.48 -13.58
CA ASN A 53 -7.91 1.50 -13.02
C ASN A 53 -8.90 2.04 -14.06
N THR A 54 -8.47 2.24 -15.30
CA THR A 54 -9.36 2.61 -16.40
C THR A 54 -10.45 1.56 -16.61
N ARG A 55 -10.09 0.27 -16.66
CA ARG A 55 -11.08 -0.81 -16.79
C ARG A 55 -12.03 -0.93 -15.60
N ARG A 56 -11.55 -0.65 -14.38
CA ARG A 56 -12.36 -0.75 -13.16
C ARG A 56 -13.33 0.41 -12.97
N TYR A 57 -12.93 1.62 -13.35
CA TYR A 57 -13.63 2.84 -12.92
C TYR A 57 -14.07 3.77 -14.06
N ALA A 58 -13.40 3.74 -15.22
CA ALA A 58 -13.73 4.63 -16.33
C ALA A 58 -14.63 3.97 -17.38
N ASP A 59 -14.53 2.66 -17.57
CA ASP A 59 -15.35 1.94 -18.53
C ASP A 59 -16.71 1.59 -17.92
N PRO A 60 -17.83 1.83 -18.64
CA PRO A 60 -19.17 1.47 -18.18
C PRO A 60 -19.45 -0.04 -18.30
N GLU A 61 -18.63 -0.76 -19.05
CA GLU A 61 -18.74 -2.21 -19.20
C GLU A 61 -18.06 -2.92 -18.03
N PRO A 62 -18.67 -4.00 -17.50
CA PRO A 62 -18.10 -4.74 -16.39
C PRO A 62 -16.75 -5.34 -16.80
N PHE A 63 -15.76 -5.19 -15.93
CA PHE A 63 -14.42 -5.74 -16.11
C PHE A 63 -14.47 -7.27 -16.22
N GLY A 64 -14.36 -7.78 -17.45
CA GLY A 64 -14.57 -9.19 -17.78
C GLY A 64 -13.40 -10.10 -17.35
N PRO A 65 -13.64 -11.43 -17.27
CA PRO A 65 -12.60 -12.38 -16.88
C PRO A 65 -11.39 -12.43 -17.82
N LEU A 66 -11.59 -12.15 -19.11
CA LEU A 66 -10.52 -12.17 -20.11
C LEU A 66 -9.58 -10.98 -19.91
N GLU A 67 -10.14 -9.78 -19.79
CA GLU A 67 -9.40 -8.54 -19.55
C GLU A 67 -8.65 -8.62 -18.21
N GLN A 68 -9.28 -9.17 -17.18
CA GLN A 68 -8.64 -9.43 -15.90
C GLN A 68 -7.44 -10.37 -16.05
N ARG A 69 -7.58 -11.47 -16.79
CA ARG A 69 -6.47 -12.40 -17.06
C ARG A 69 -5.31 -11.70 -17.79
N LEU A 70 -5.60 -10.84 -18.77
CA LEU A 70 -4.57 -10.10 -19.50
C LEU A 70 -3.80 -9.14 -18.59
N ILE A 71 -4.49 -8.44 -17.69
CA ILE A 71 -3.84 -7.57 -16.70
C ILE A 71 -2.96 -8.38 -15.75
N LEU A 72 -3.46 -9.51 -15.24
CA LEU A 72 -2.67 -10.41 -14.38
C LEU A 72 -1.45 -10.98 -15.12
N GLN A 73 -1.57 -11.30 -16.41
CA GLN A 73 -0.44 -11.73 -17.21
C GLN A 73 0.67 -10.66 -17.26
N LYS A 74 0.32 -9.39 -17.44
CA LYS A 74 1.31 -8.30 -17.45
C LYS A 74 2.03 -8.14 -16.11
N TYR A 75 1.32 -8.29 -14.98
CA TYR A 75 1.96 -8.33 -13.67
C TYR A 75 2.93 -9.51 -13.52
N HIS A 76 2.55 -10.68 -14.03
CA HIS A 76 3.42 -11.86 -14.03
C HIS A 76 4.68 -11.62 -14.89
N GLU A 77 4.53 -11.04 -16.08
CA GLU A 77 5.66 -10.68 -16.95
C GLU A 77 6.61 -9.69 -16.28
N LEU A 78 6.09 -8.72 -15.52
CA LEU A 78 6.90 -7.80 -14.72
C LEU A 78 7.71 -8.55 -13.64
N VAL A 79 7.09 -9.49 -12.91
CA VAL A 79 7.77 -10.31 -11.91
C VAL A 79 8.89 -11.15 -12.55
N VAL A 80 8.59 -11.81 -13.67
CA VAL A 80 9.58 -12.59 -14.43
C VAL A 80 10.73 -11.71 -14.91
N GLY A 81 10.44 -10.49 -15.39
CA GLY A 81 11.45 -9.53 -15.81
C GLY A 81 12.40 -9.16 -14.68
N ILE A 82 11.87 -8.89 -13.48
CA ILE A 82 12.69 -8.59 -12.29
C ILE A 82 13.47 -9.83 -11.84
N ASP A 83 12.88 -11.02 -11.91
CA ASP A 83 13.55 -12.28 -11.54
C ASP A 83 14.63 -12.71 -12.53
N SER A 84 14.58 -12.19 -13.76
CA SER A 84 15.58 -12.47 -14.79
C SER A 84 16.83 -11.59 -14.71
N LEU A 85 16.86 -10.61 -13.80
CA LEU A 85 18.03 -9.75 -13.58
C LEU A 85 19.24 -10.61 -13.20
N ASP A 86 20.34 -10.44 -13.91
CA ASP A 86 21.56 -11.16 -13.61
C ASP A 86 22.33 -10.58 -12.41
N GLY A 87 23.41 -11.26 -12.00
CA GLY A 87 24.21 -10.84 -10.84
C GLY A 87 24.86 -9.46 -11.00
N ASP A 88 25.23 -9.08 -12.22
CA ASP A 88 25.87 -7.80 -12.51
C ASP A 88 24.83 -6.66 -12.49
N GLU A 89 23.64 -6.90 -13.02
CA GLU A 89 22.50 -5.98 -12.96
C GLU A 89 22.05 -5.74 -11.51
N VAL A 90 21.92 -6.81 -10.72
CA VAL A 90 21.60 -6.72 -9.28
C VAL A 90 22.69 -5.94 -8.54
N ALA A 91 23.97 -6.21 -8.81
CA ALA A 91 25.08 -5.49 -8.19
C ALA A 91 25.03 -3.99 -8.55
N ALA A 92 24.73 -3.65 -9.80
CA ALA A 92 24.58 -2.28 -10.26
C ALA A 92 23.38 -1.58 -9.58
N LEU A 93 22.23 -2.24 -9.47
CA LEU A 93 21.06 -1.70 -8.75
C LEU A 93 21.37 -1.45 -7.26
N LYS A 94 22.10 -2.37 -6.60
CA LYS A 94 22.52 -2.22 -5.20
C LYS A 94 23.49 -1.06 -5.04
N ALA A 95 24.49 -0.93 -5.92
CA ALA A 95 25.44 0.18 -5.89
C ALA A 95 24.76 1.55 -6.06
N ASN A 96 23.67 1.61 -6.83
CA ASN A 96 22.87 2.81 -7.04
C ASN A 96 21.74 2.99 -6.01
N LYS A 97 21.62 2.11 -5.01
CA LYS A 97 20.53 2.11 -4.01
C LYS A 97 19.12 2.02 -4.61
N LEU A 98 18.99 1.40 -5.79
CA LEU A 98 17.74 1.21 -6.51
C LEU A 98 17.16 -0.20 -6.34
N TYR A 99 17.95 -1.13 -5.78
CA TYR A 99 17.52 -2.53 -5.67
C TYR A 99 16.29 -2.70 -4.78
N ALA A 100 16.24 -2.01 -3.64
CA ALA A 100 15.09 -2.03 -2.76
C ALA A 100 13.81 -1.52 -3.46
N ASN A 101 13.92 -0.45 -4.27
CA ASN A 101 12.81 0.03 -5.10
C ASN A 101 12.34 -1.02 -6.11
N THR A 102 13.27 -1.67 -6.80
CA THR A 102 12.93 -2.77 -7.73
C THR A 102 12.19 -3.90 -7.00
N LEU A 103 12.62 -4.26 -5.78
CA LEU A 103 11.94 -5.25 -4.96
C LEU A 103 10.55 -4.76 -4.51
N THR A 104 10.36 -3.47 -4.23
CA THR A 104 9.02 -2.90 -3.96
C THR A 104 8.09 -3.09 -5.15
N LEU A 105 8.55 -2.82 -6.38
CA LEU A 105 7.75 -3.05 -7.59
C LEU A 105 7.36 -4.53 -7.73
N LYS A 106 8.30 -5.44 -7.45
CA LYS A 106 8.03 -6.88 -7.44
C LYS A 106 6.99 -7.25 -6.37
N ALA A 107 7.12 -6.72 -5.15
CA ALA A 107 6.18 -6.97 -4.07
C ALA A 107 4.76 -6.48 -4.42
N ILE A 108 4.64 -5.31 -5.05
CA ILE A 108 3.36 -4.79 -5.56
C ILE A 108 2.78 -5.74 -6.60
N ALA A 109 3.56 -6.16 -7.60
CA ALA A 109 3.10 -7.06 -8.64
C ALA A 109 2.65 -8.42 -8.07
N LEU A 110 3.41 -8.99 -7.12
CA LEU A 110 3.05 -10.22 -6.41
C LEU A 110 1.75 -10.08 -5.60
N TRP A 111 1.53 -8.91 -4.99
CA TRP A 111 0.28 -8.61 -4.29
C TRP A 111 -0.91 -8.62 -5.26
N ARG A 112 -0.78 -7.97 -6.42
CA ARG A 112 -1.82 -8.00 -7.48
C ARG A 112 -2.08 -9.41 -8.01
N LEU A 113 -1.06 -10.26 -8.04
CA LEU A 113 -1.15 -11.69 -8.38
C LEU A 113 -1.69 -12.57 -7.24
N LYS A 114 -1.98 -11.99 -6.07
CA LYS A 114 -2.44 -12.68 -4.86
C LYS A 114 -1.47 -13.74 -4.32
N ASN A 115 -0.18 -13.61 -4.62
CA ASN A 115 0.87 -14.50 -4.11
C ASN A 115 1.42 -13.96 -2.77
N TYR A 116 0.58 -13.97 -1.74
CA TYR A 116 0.85 -13.25 -0.48
C TYR A 116 2.08 -13.76 0.29
N ASP A 117 2.38 -15.06 0.21
CA ASP A 117 3.59 -15.61 0.84
C ASP A 117 4.86 -15.02 0.21
N ALA A 118 4.90 -14.91 -1.12
CA ALA A 118 6.01 -14.28 -1.83
C ALA A 118 6.07 -12.77 -1.57
N VAL A 119 4.92 -12.10 -1.40
CA VAL A 119 4.87 -10.68 -1.03
C VAL A 119 5.62 -10.44 0.28
N GLU A 120 5.37 -11.25 1.31
CA GLU A 120 6.03 -11.14 2.62
C GLU A 120 7.55 -11.32 2.52
N GLN A 121 7.99 -12.34 1.78
CA GLN A 121 9.40 -12.61 1.57
C GLN A 121 10.10 -11.43 0.89
N ILE A 122 9.54 -10.95 -0.23
CA ILE A 122 10.13 -9.84 -1.00
C ILE A 122 10.06 -8.53 -0.23
N ARG A 123 8.99 -8.29 0.53
CA ARG A 123 8.89 -7.12 1.41
C ARG A 123 10.00 -7.09 2.44
N THR A 124 10.23 -8.21 3.13
CA THR A 124 11.29 -8.33 4.14
C THR A 124 12.67 -8.10 3.52
N GLU A 125 12.91 -8.67 2.34
CA GLU A 125 14.14 -8.44 1.59
C GLU A 125 14.29 -6.95 1.21
N ALA A 126 13.24 -6.32 0.67
CA ALA A 126 13.26 -4.91 0.28
C ALA A 126 13.59 -4.00 1.46
N LEU A 127 12.92 -4.19 2.61
CA LEU A 127 13.16 -3.42 3.84
C LEU A 127 14.61 -3.56 4.33
N SER A 128 15.22 -4.74 4.21
CA SER A 128 16.62 -4.95 4.57
C SER A 128 17.63 -4.21 3.67
N ASN A 129 17.20 -3.80 2.47
CA ASN A 129 18.02 -3.10 1.49
C ASN A 129 17.84 -1.56 1.51
N SER A 130 17.26 -1.01 2.58
CA SER A 130 17.10 0.44 2.78
C SER A 130 16.38 1.14 1.62
N PRO A 131 15.08 0.86 1.42
CA PRO A 131 14.27 1.49 0.38
C PRO A 131 14.24 3.00 0.55
N ASP A 132 13.95 3.71 -0.54
CA ASP A 132 13.67 5.14 -0.43
C ASP A 132 12.45 5.37 0.49
N PRO A 133 12.28 6.58 1.07
CA PRO A 133 11.21 6.83 2.03
C PRO A 133 9.81 6.54 1.51
N ARG A 134 9.53 6.80 0.23
CA ARG A 134 8.20 6.54 -0.36
C ARG A 134 7.94 5.04 -0.44
N ASP A 135 8.87 4.27 -0.99
CA ASP A 135 8.70 2.83 -1.12
C ASP A 135 8.72 2.14 0.25
N ASN A 136 9.49 2.66 1.21
CA ASN A 136 9.45 2.18 2.59
C ASN A 136 8.03 2.29 3.19
N LEU A 137 7.37 3.43 3.02
CA LEU A 137 5.99 3.62 3.49
C LEU A 137 5.03 2.65 2.79
N PHE A 138 5.22 2.43 1.50
CA PHE A 138 4.40 1.46 0.77
C PHE A 138 4.62 0.03 1.28
N LEU A 139 5.88 -0.37 1.49
CA LEU A 139 6.22 -1.69 2.04
C LEU A 139 5.64 -1.89 3.44
N LEU A 140 5.61 -0.86 4.28
CA LEU A 140 4.97 -0.93 5.60
C LEU A 140 3.44 -1.05 5.52
N ALA A 141 2.80 -0.42 4.53
CA ALA A 141 1.35 -0.50 4.31
C ALA A 141 0.91 -1.81 3.62
N LEU A 142 1.83 -2.46 2.90
CA LEU A 142 1.59 -3.66 2.10
C LEU A 142 0.89 -4.82 2.86
N PRO A 143 1.26 -5.18 4.10
CA PRO A 143 0.49 -6.18 4.86
C PRO A 143 -0.99 -5.79 5.04
N GLY A 144 -1.31 -4.49 5.18
CA GLY A 144 -2.71 -4.06 5.26
C GLY A 144 -3.46 -4.13 3.93
N LEU A 145 -2.77 -3.91 2.80
CA LEU A 145 -3.35 -4.14 1.48
C LEU A 145 -3.66 -5.63 1.26
N VAL A 146 -2.75 -6.52 1.67
CA VAL A 146 -2.96 -7.97 1.64
C VAL A 146 -4.15 -8.37 2.50
N ALA A 147 -4.22 -7.88 3.73
CA ALA A 147 -5.31 -8.20 4.66
C ALA A 147 -6.68 -7.75 4.13
N ASN A 148 -6.74 -6.58 3.48
CA ASN A 148 -7.95 -6.12 2.81
C ASN A 148 -8.39 -7.03 1.67
N ASP A 149 -7.47 -7.50 0.83
CA ASP A 149 -7.81 -8.41 -0.28
C ASP A 149 -8.25 -9.79 0.24
N GLN A 150 -7.65 -10.27 1.33
CA GLN A 150 -8.06 -11.50 2.00
C GLN A 150 -9.46 -11.36 2.62
N ALA A 151 -9.76 -10.23 3.27
CA ALA A 151 -11.09 -9.95 3.81
C ALA A 151 -12.14 -9.90 2.69
N ALA A 152 -11.83 -9.21 1.58
CA ALA A 152 -12.70 -9.18 0.40
C ALA A 152 -12.90 -10.58 -0.20
N ALA A 153 -11.87 -11.43 -0.23
CA ALA A 153 -11.99 -12.80 -0.70
C ALA A 153 -12.91 -13.64 0.19
N LEU A 154 -12.84 -13.48 1.52
CA LEU A 154 -13.75 -14.13 2.45
C LEU A 154 -15.19 -13.70 2.22
N ILE A 155 -15.45 -12.41 1.97
CA ILE A 155 -16.80 -11.89 1.68
C ILE A 155 -17.38 -12.48 0.39
N ASN A 156 -16.54 -12.62 -0.64
CA ASN A 156 -16.97 -13.15 -1.93
C ASN A 156 -17.01 -14.68 -2.01
N ALA A 157 -16.52 -15.38 -0.99
CA ALA A 157 -16.61 -16.85 -0.90
C ALA A 157 -18.05 -17.31 -0.65
N GLU A 158 -18.33 -18.59 -0.92
CA GLU A 158 -19.65 -19.18 -0.65
C GLU A 158 -20.11 -18.86 0.77
N THR A 159 -21.33 -18.33 0.89
CA THR A 159 -21.91 -17.94 2.17
C THR A 159 -22.04 -19.17 3.06
N PRO A 160 -21.48 -19.16 4.29
CA PRO A 160 -21.61 -20.29 5.19
C PRO A 160 -23.07 -20.58 5.54
N LYS A 161 -23.40 -21.86 5.72
CA LYS A 161 -24.80 -22.30 5.90
C LYS A 161 -25.23 -22.31 7.35
N THR A 162 -24.27 -22.31 8.28
CA THR A 162 -24.54 -22.40 9.71
C THR A 162 -24.12 -21.11 10.42
N ILE A 163 -24.83 -20.77 11.50
CA ILE A 163 -24.50 -19.60 12.34
C ILE A 163 -23.05 -19.66 12.86
N PRO A 164 -22.53 -20.79 13.38
CA PRO A 164 -21.14 -20.86 13.85
C PRO A 164 -20.10 -20.56 12.76
N GLU A 165 -20.31 -21.07 11.53
CA GLU A 165 -19.39 -20.80 10.43
C GLU A 165 -19.45 -19.32 10.00
N LYS A 166 -20.63 -18.69 10.05
CA LYS A 166 -20.79 -17.25 9.77
C LYS A 166 -20.05 -16.39 10.80
N ILE A 167 -20.18 -16.71 12.09
CA ILE A 167 -19.43 -16.04 13.16
C ILE A 167 -17.93 -16.20 12.93
N SER A 168 -17.46 -17.44 12.68
CA SER A 168 -16.03 -17.69 12.41
C SER A 168 -15.51 -16.93 11.19
N ARG A 169 -16.31 -16.79 10.12
CA ARG A 169 -15.97 -15.99 8.95
C ARG A 169 -15.92 -14.50 9.29
N TYR A 170 -16.87 -14.00 10.07
CA TYR A 170 -16.88 -12.61 10.52
C TYR A 170 -15.63 -12.29 11.36
N ASP A 171 -15.30 -13.13 12.36
CA ASP A 171 -14.13 -12.94 13.22
C ASP A 171 -12.82 -12.91 12.39
N ALA A 172 -12.74 -13.74 11.33
CA ALA A 172 -11.62 -13.74 10.41
C ALA A 172 -11.53 -12.44 9.58
N ILE A 173 -12.67 -11.96 9.04
CA ILE A 173 -12.74 -10.67 8.32
C ILE A 173 -12.35 -9.53 9.25
N GLU A 174 -12.89 -9.50 10.46
CA GLU A 174 -12.61 -8.49 11.47
C GLU A 174 -11.12 -8.46 11.82
N SER A 175 -10.52 -9.61 12.13
CA SER A 175 -9.09 -9.71 12.43
C SER A 175 -8.22 -9.18 11.29
N LEU A 176 -8.58 -9.47 10.03
CA LEU A 176 -7.86 -8.97 8.86
C LEU A 176 -7.99 -7.45 8.71
N VAL A 177 -9.20 -6.91 8.85
CA VAL A 177 -9.44 -5.47 8.72
C VAL A 177 -8.72 -4.68 9.81
N TRP A 178 -8.73 -5.15 11.07
CA TRP A 178 -7.99 -4.51 12.15
C TRP A 178 -6.48 -4.59 11.95
N SER A 179 -5.95 -5.76 11.57
CA SER A 179 -4.53 -5.88 11.23
C SER A 179 -4.14 -4.94 10.08
N GLY A 180 -5.01 -4.76 9.09
CA GLY A 180 -4.75 -3.86 7.98
C GLY A 180 -4.80 -2.39 8.38
N ARG A 181 -5.77 -2.00 9.22
CA ARG A 181 -5.83 -0.67 9.83
C ARG A 181 -4.52 -0.30 10.51
N ASP A 182 -4.02 -1.17 11.40
CA ASP A 182 -2.80 -0.90 12.16
C ASP A 182 -1.58 -0.65 11.24
N ALA A 183 -1.48 -1.43 10.15
CA ALA A 183 -0.42 -1.26 9.14
C ALA A 183 -0.53 0.08 8.39
N PHE A 184 -1.75 0.53 8.06
CA PHE A 184 -1.98 1.84 7.44
C PHE A 184 -1.72 2.99 8.43
N GLU A 185 -2.09 2.84 9.70
CA GLU A 185 -1.86 3.86 10.72
C GLU A 185 -0.38 4.06 11.02
N ASP A 186 0.41 2.98 11.14
CA ASP A 186 1.86 3.08 11.28
C ASP A 186 2.48 3.79 10.07
N SER A 187 2.05 3.42 8.86
CA SER A 187 2.49 4.06 7.62
C SER A 187 2.13 5.55 7.56
N LEU A 188 0.89 5.92 7.90
CA LEU A 188 0.43 7.32 7.93
C LEU A 188 1.15 8.15 9.00
N SER A 189 1.42 7.56 10.17
CA SER A 189 2.17 8.21 11.24
C SER A 189 3.61 8.52 10.81
N ARG A 190 4.30 7.54 10.21
CA ARG A 190 5.65 7.72 9.67
C ARG A 190 5.67 8.72 8.52
N MET A 191 4.66 8.68 7.66
CA MET A 191 4.47 9.64 6.56
C MET A 191 4.44 11.08 7.06
N LYS A 192 3.62 11.38 8.09
CA LYS A 192 3.54 12.71 8.72
C LYS A 192 4.88 13.20 9.28
N SER A 193 5.73 12.28 9.71
CA SER A 193 7.09 12.59 10.18
C SER A 193 8.11 12.77 9.05
N SER A 194 7.78 12.32 7.83
CA SER A 194 8.67 12.34 6.68
C SER A 194 8.42 13.56 5.79
N LYS A 195 9.47 14.19 5.28
CA LYS A 195 9.37 15.29 4.29
C LYS A 195 9.07 14.82 2.86
N PHE A 196 8.95 13.51 2.65
CA PHE A 196 9.05 12.88 1.33
C PHE A 196 7.77 12.17 0.89
N ALA A 197 6.73 12.20 1.72
CA ALA A 197 5.45 11.59 1.38
C ALA A 197 4.52 12.66 0.79
N GLY A 198 4.15 12.47 -0.48
CA GLY A 198 3.18 13.33 -1.15
C GLY A 198 1.74 12.99 -0.76
N GLU A 199 0.85 13.95 -0.98
CA GLU A 199 -0.61 13.84 -0.76
C GLU A 199 -1.23 12.63 -1.48
N GLU A 200 -0.67 12.22 -2.62
CA GLU A 200 -1.11 11.04 -3.38
C GLU A 200 -0.99 9.74 -2.57
N LEU A 201 0.11 9.56 -1.84
CA LEU A 201 0.33 8.34 -1.05
C LEU A 201 -0.53 8.35 0.22
N GLU A 202 -0.72 9.52 0.83
CA GLU A 202 -1.66 9.69 1.95
C GLU A 202 -3.07 9.29 1.52
N THR A 203 -3.52 9.84 0.40
CA THR A 203 -4.82 9.57 -0.21
C THR A 203 -4.99 8.08 -0.47
N TYR A 204 -3.99 7.43 -1.06
CA TYR A 204 -4.03 6.01 -1.34
C TYR A 204 -4.20 5.15 -0.08
N PHE A 205 -3.48 5.45 1.00
CA PHE A 205 -3.61 4.71 2.26
C PHE A 205 -4.94 4.96 2.96
N LEU A 206 -5.45 6.20 2.92
CA LEU A 206 -6.77 6.52 3.46
C LEU A 206 -7.87 5.76 2.71
N ILE A 207 -7.84 5.78 1.37
CA ILE A 207 -8.77 5.03 0.51
C ILE A 207 -8.70 3.53 0.80
N SER A 208 -7.48 2.99 0.91
CA SER A 208 -7.28 1.56 1.20
C SER A 208 -7.83 1.20 2.59
N SER A 209 -7.61 2.03 3.60
CA SER A 209 -8.19 1.84 4.92
C SER A 209 -9.72 1.87 4.89
N LEU A 210 -10.33 2.79 4.13
CA LEU A 210 -11.78 2.86 3.95
C LEU A 210 -12.34 1.62 3.26
N ALA A 211 -11.62 1.04 2.29
CA ALA A 211 -12.01 -0.21 1.65
C ALA A 211 -12.06 -1.38 2.65
N GLY A 212 -11.11 -1.45 3.60
CA GLY A 212 -11.15 -2.40 4.70
C GLY A 212 -12.40 -2.27 5.56
N TYR A 213 -12.83 -1.04 5.85
CA TYR A 213 -14.07 -0.80 6.60
C TYR A 213 -15.33 -1.17 5.84
N THR A 214 -15.35 -0.95 4.53
CA THR A 214 -16.43 -1.44 3.66
C THR A 214 -16.50 -2.97 3.70
N ASN A 215 -15.36 -3.67 3.71
CA ASN A 215 -15.32 -5.13 3.86
C ASN A 215 -15.93 -5.56 5.21
N LEU A 216 -15.55 -4.93 6.32
CA LEU A 216 -16.10 -5.24 7.64
C LEU A 216 -17.63 -5.03 7.69
N LYS A 217 -18.12 -3.91 7.13
CA LYS A 217 -19.55 -3.62 7.01
C LYS A 217 -20.29 -4.70 6.22
N ASN A 218 -19.74 -5.13 5.09
CA ASN A 218 -20.35 -6.16 4.25
C ASN A 218 -20.38 -7.52 4.97
N GLY A 219 -19.30 -7.90 5.64
CA GLY A 219 -19.26 -9.11 6.47
C GLY A 219 -20.29 -9.09 7.61
N TYR A 220 -20.61 -7.91 8.15
CA TYR A 220 -21.63 -7.75 9.18
C TYR A 220 -23.06 -7.87 8.64
N SER A 221 -23.34 -7.35 7.44
CA SER A 221 -24.66 -7.50 6.79
C SER A 221 -25.05 -8.96 6.62
N ASP A 222 -24.11 -9.83 6.23
CA ASP A 222 -24.30 -11.28 6.11
C ASP A 222 -24.73 -11.95 7.43
N LEU A 223 -24.31 -11.38 8.57
CA LEU A 223 -24.65 -11.86 9.91
C LEU A 223 -26.04 -11.36 10.36
N ILE A 224 -26.38 -10.11 10.06
CA ILE A 224 -27.65 -9.50 10.47
C ILE A 224 -28.85 -10.12 9.79
N ASP A 225 -28.79 -10.35 8.46
CA ASP A 225 -29.96 -10.73 7.67
C ASP A 225 -30.69 -11.98 8.23
N GLU A 226 -30.00 -12.86 8.95
CA GLU A 226 -30.60 -14.04 9.62
C GLU A 226 -30.84 -13.90 11.13
N THR A 227 -30.16 -12.99 11.84
CA THR A 227 -30.47 -12.75 13.27
C THR A 227 -31.84 -12.11 13.48
N SER A 228 -32.44 -11.58 12.42
CA SER A 228 -33.88 -11.25 12.31
C SER A 228 -34.81 -12.41 12.66
N PHE A 229 -34.31 -13.66 12.62
CA PHE A 229 -35.02 -14.88 13.03
C PHE A 229 -34.46 -15.45 14.35
N GLY A 230 -34.67 -14.73 15.45
CA GLY A 230 -35.00 -15.34 16.74
C GLY A 230 -33.88 -15.91 17.63
N VAL A 231 -32.59 -15.71 17.35
CA VAL A 231 -31.52 -16.14 18.28
C VAL A 231 -30.89 -14.93 18.97
N ALA A 232 -31.48 -14.56 20.11
CA ALA A 232 -30.90 -13.62 21.06
C ALA A 232 -29.63 -14.20 21.69
N THR A 233 -28.47 -14.01 21.05
CA THR A 233 -27.19 -14.06 21.76
C THR A 233 -26.91 -12.64 22.28
N THR A 234 -26.98 -12.46 23.59
CA THR A 234 -27.06 -11.16 24.25
C THR A 234 -25.72 -10.44 24.44
N CYS A 235 -24.59 -11.06 24.07
CA CYS A 235 -23.25 -10.50 24.31
C CYS A 235 -22.61 -9.88 23.05
N THR A 236 -22.84 -10.45 21.87
CA THR A 236 -22.33 -9.96 20.57
C THR A 236 -22.89 -8.59 20.15
N PRO A 237 -24.17 -8.24 20.36
CA PRO A 237 -24.72 -6.98 19.84
C PRO A 237 -24.11 -5.72 20.46
N ARG A 238 -23.62 -5.76 21.70
CA ARG A 238 -23.14 -4.56 22.41
C ARG A 238 -21.68 -4.24 22.08
N ALA A 239 -20.80 -5.24 22.09
CA ALA A 239 -19.40 -5.08 21.68
C ALA A 239 -19.31 -4.66 20.22
N VAL A 240 -20.02 -5.39 19.33
CA VAL A 240 -20.06 -5.07 17.90
C VAL A 240 -20.65 -3.68 17.64
N LYS A 241 -21.67 -3.26 18.39
CA LYS A 241 -22.20 -1.90 18.25
C LYS A 241 -21.19 -0.83 18.66
N ALA A 242 -20.45 -1.02 19.74
CA ALA A 242 -19.41 -0.08 20.16
C ALA A 242 -18.25 -0.04 19.14
N ASP A 243 -17.84 -1.19 18.62
CA ASP A 243 -16.81 -1.27 17.57
C ASP A 243 -17.30 -0.61 16.27
N LEU A 244 -18.58 -0.77 15.89
CA LEU A 244 -19.18 -0.05 14.76
C LEU A 244 -19.29 1.47 14.99
N GLU A 245 -19.55 1.92 16.21
CA GLU A 245 -19.56 3.34 16.55
C GLU A 245 -18.15 3.95 16.44
N ASN A 246 -17.13 3.27 16.98
CA ASN A 246 -15.73 3.65 16.83
C ASN A 246 -15.30 3.66 15.35
N LEU A 247 -15.72 2.63 14.59
CA LEU A 247 -15.47 2.52 13.16
C LEU A 247 -16.06 3.71 12.39
N ARG A 248 -17.31 4.09 12.70
CA ARG A 248 -17.96 5.24 12.05
C ARG A 248 -17.21 6.53 12.34
N CYS A 249 -16.68 6.69 13.55
CA CYS A 249 -15.88 7.87 13.89
C CYS A 249 -14.55 7.90 13.14
N ASP A 250 -13.83 6.79 13.05
CA ASP A 250 -12.57 6.73 12.31
C ASP A 250 -12.78 6.94 10.80
N VAL A 251 -13.78 6.25 10.20
CA VAL A 251 -14.17 6.48 8.80
C VAL A 251 -14.48 7.96 8.55
N HIS A 252 -15.24 8.60 9.45
CA HIS A 252 -15.55 10.01 9.31
C HIS A 252 -14.28 10.89 9.29
N TRP A 253 -13.34 10.67 10.21
CA TRP A 253 -12.09 11.44 10.24
C TRP A 253 -11.24 11.24 8.98
N LYS A 254 -11.18 10.01 8.45
CA LYS A 254 -10.48 9.72 7.19
C LYS A 254 -11.15 10.38 5.99
N LEU A 255 -12.48 10.35 5.92
CA LEU A 255 -13.25 11.06 4.89
C LEU A 255 -13.02 12.56 4.94
N LYS A 256 -13.09 13.17 6.14
CA LYS A 256 -12.79 14.59 6.32
C LYS A 256 -11.36 14.95 5.90
N ARG A 257 -10.39 14.09 6.20
CA ARG A 257 -9.01 14.30 5.75
C ARG A 257 -8.89 14.24 4.22
N LEU A 258 -9.64 13.36 3.56
CA LEU A 258 -9.72 13.33 2.10
C LEU A 258 -10.37 14.59 1.53
N GLU A 259 -11.44 15.10 2.13
CA GLU A 259 -12.05 16.40 1.73
C GLU A 259 -11.01 17.52 1.75
N GLU A 260 -10.22 17.62 2.83
CA GLU A 260 -9.15 18.62 2.98
C GLU A 260 -8.10 18.50 1.85
N ILE A 261 -7.63 17.29 1.56
CA ILE A 261 -6.64 17.04 0.49
C ILE A 261 -7.21 17.42 -0.89
N ILE A 262 -8.45 17.03 -1.19
CA ILE A 262 -9.10 17.33 -2.48
C ILE A 262 -9.28 18.85 -2.63
N ALA A 263 -9.70 19.55 -1.57
CA ALA A 263 -9.84 21.00 -1.58
C ALA A 263 -8.50 21.72 -1.85
N ASP A 264 -7.40 21.22 -1.28
CA ASP A 264 -6.06 21.78 -1.47
C ASP A 264 -5.47 21.46 -2.86
N SER A 265 -5.92 20.40 -3.51
CA SER A 265 -5.39 19.92 -4.80
C SER A 265 -5.80 20.74 -6.03
N GLY A 266 -6.70 21.72 -5.89
CA GLY A 266 -7.14 22.59 -6.99
C GLY A 266 -8.05 21.92 -8.03
N ILE A 267 -8.70 20.80 -7.66
CA ILE A 267 -9.73 20.14 -8.50
C ILE A 267 -10.91 21.10 -8.69
N GLU A 268 -11.44 21.17 -9.92
CA GLU A 268 -12.46 22.14 -10.34
C GLU A 268 -13.82 21.99 -9.62
N ASP A 269 -14.09 20.81 -9.05
CA ASP A 269 -15.29 20.50 -8.26
C ASP A 269 -15.00 19.41 -7.19
N PRO A 270 -14.39 19.81 -6.05
CA PRO A 270 -14.00 18.87 -4.99
C PRO A 270 -15.22 18.21 -4.33
N ASP A 271 -16.35 18.91 -4.28
CA ASP A 271 -17.59 18.42 -3.66
C ASP A 271 -18.23 17.29 -4.48
N ALA A 272 -18.22 17.39 -5.82
CA ALA A 272 -18.75 16.33 -6.67
C ALA A 272 -17.90 15.05 -6.62
N GLU A 273 -16.56 15.17 -6.61
CA GLU A 273 -15.67 14.01 -6.46
C GLU A 273 -15.80 13.36 -5.08
N PHE A 274 -15.89 14.19 -4.04
CA PHE A 274 -16.11 13.69 -2.70
C PHE A 274 -17.49 13.02 -2.53
N ALA A 275 -18.54 13.54 -3.17
CA ALA A 275 -19.87 12.94 -3.15
C ALA A 275 -19.91 11.56 -3.83
N LYS A 276 -19.15 11.34 -4.91
CA LYS A 276 -18.99 9.99 -5.51
C LYS A 276 -18.42 9.00 -4.50
N TRP A 277 -17.47 9.45 -3.68
CA TRP A 277 -16.84 8.65 -2.61
C TRP A 277 -17.76 8.39 -1.42
N GLN A 278 -18.51 9.39 -0.96
CA GLN A 278 -19.51 9.19 0.10
C GLN A 278 -20.59 8.21 -0.33
N ASN A 279 -21.05 8.29 -1.58
CA ASN A 279 -22.07 7.39 -2.12
C ASN A 279 -21.58 5.94 -2.23
N SER A 280 -20.31 5.70 -2.52
CA SER A 280 -19.75 4.34 -2.59
C SER A 280 -19.57 3.69 -1.22
N THR A 281 -19.34 4.47 -0.16
CA THR A 281 -19.21 3.98 1.23
C THR A 281 -20.56 3.86 1.95
N GLY A 282 -21.57 4.61 1.51
CA GLY A 282 -22.91 4.66 2.10
C GLY A 282 -22.95 5.33 3.48
N ILE A 283 -22.03 6.27 3.75
CA ILE A 283 -21.94 7.02 5.01
C ILE A 283 -22.24 8.48 4.70
N THR A 284 -23.40 8.96 5.17
CA THR A 284 -23.95 10.28 4.78
C THR A 284 -23.97 11.31 5.91
N SER A 285 -23.68 10.93 7.15
CA SER A 285 -23.65 11.86 8.29
C SER A 285 -22.82 11.38 9.49
N LEU A 286 -22.33 12.36 10.25
CA LEU A 286 -21.62 12.17 11.52
C LEU A 286 -22.51 11.47 12.56
N PRO A 287 -22.04 10.39 13.20
CA PRO A 287 -22.63 9.93 14.45
C PRO A 287 -22.45 11.02 15.52
N PRO A 288 -23.48 11.35 16.31
CA PRO A 288 -23.28 12.21 17.48
C PRO A 288 -22.28 11.52 18.44
N GLY A 289 -21.21 12.23 18.83
CA GLY A 289 -20.26 11.77 19.84
C GLY A 289 -18.85 11.40 19.35
N CYS A 290 -18.51 11.59 18.07
CA CYS A 290 -17.14 11.39 17.59
C CYS A 290 -16.18 12.47 18.13
N VAL A 291 -15.57 12.21 19.28
CA VAL A 291 -14.48 13.02 19.85
C VAL A 291 -13.15 12.52 19.27
N LYS A 292 -12.25 13.43 18.88
CA LYS A 292 -10.92 13.09 18.36
C LYS A 292 -10.17 12.25 19.41
N GLU A 293 -9.66 11.09 18.98
CA GLU A 293 -9.02 10.05 19.79
C GLU A 293 -8.17 10.59 20.95
N VAL A 294 -8.64 10.41 22.19
CA VAL A 294 -7.76 10.38 23.39
C VAL A 294 -8.16 9.28 24.38
N ASP A 295 -9.42 8.80 24.45
CA ASP A 295 -9.85 8.01 25.62
C ASP A 295 -10.48 6.62 25.37
N VAL A 296 -10.54 6.10 24.14
CA VAL A 296 -11.31 4.87 23.82
C VAL A 296 -10.65 3.58 24.36
N ALA A 297 -9.34 3.57 24.62
CA ALA A 297 -8.63 2.37 25.08
C ALA A 297 -9.01 1.91 26.50
N LYS A 298 -9.74 2.72 27.28
CA LYS A 298 -10.06 2.43 28.69
C LYS A 298 -11.33 1.63 28.94
N GLU A 299 -12.19 1.41 27.95
CA GLU A 299 -13.47 0.71 28.15
C GLU A 299 -13.45 -0.78 27.76
N ARG A 300 -12.35 -1.31 27.24
CA ARG A 300 -12.23 -2.73 26.85
C ARG A 300 -12.18 -3.71 28.03
N GLU A 301 -12.07 -3.23 29.26
CA GLU A 301 -12.06 -4.06 30.48
C GLU A 301 -13.39 -3.97 31.23
N THR A 302 -14.51 -4.38 30.62
CA THR A 302 -15.68 -4.80 31.42
C THR A 302 -16.21 -6.13 30.90
N THR A 303 -16.00 -7.13 31.75
CA THR A 303 -16.40 -8.54 31.63
C THR A 303 -17.87 -8.71 31.24
N CYS A 304 -18.11 -9.48 30.17
CA CYS A 304 -19.31 -10.32 30.11
C CYS A 304 -19.13 -11.48 31.11
N PRO A 305 -20.18 -11.86 31.86
CA PRO A 305 -20.13 -12.99 32.79
C PRO A 305 -19.92 -14.33 32.08
#